data_AF-A0A8R1ECI9-F1
#
_entry.id   AF-A0A8R1ECI9-F1
#
_cell.length_a   1.000
_cell.length_b   1.000
_cell.length_c   1.000
_cell.angle_alpha   90.00
_cell.angle_beta   90.00
_cell.angle_gamma   90.00
#
_symmetry.space_group_name_H-M   'P 1'
#
loop_
_entity.id
_entity.type
_entity.pdbx_description
1 polymer ?
#
loop_
_entity_poly.entity_id
_entity_poly.type
_entity_poly.pdbx_seq_one_letter_code
_entity_poly.pdbx_strand_id
1 'polypeptide(L)'
;MGVESDYDIVSTIGHEEKYVSAFAQTLEECISNGVYTRQQALTYVTSKVKARKFTPFGSLPGTSVTIQAPPKEHEAIDFLSNSMITHIACPDGNFKMKAVYLGLMTRRLIQTELGENELDDRDFYGN
;
A
#
# COMPACT_ATOMS: atom_id res chain seq x y z
N MET A 1 -0.09 -3.89 5.90
CA MET A 1 -1.30 -3.31 6.52
C MET A 1 -1.88 -4.21 7.62
N GLY A 2 -1.03 -4.94 8.37
CA GLY A 2 -1.49 -5.86 9.43
C GLY A 2 -1.99 -7.23 8.93
N VAL A 3 -1.92 -7.50 7.63
CA VAL A 3 -2.12 -8.82 7.03
C VAL A 3 -0.73 -9.36 6.68
N GLU A 4 -0.30 -10.41 7.38
CA GLU A 4 1.04 -11.01 7.25
C GLU A 4 1.00 -12.41 6.65
N SER A 5 -0.14 -13.10 6.74
CA SER A 5 -0.34 -14.40 6.12
C SER A 5 -0.57 -14.23 4.62
N ASP A 6 0.25 -14.88 3.80
CA ASP A 6 0.07 -14.92 2.34
C ASP A 6 -1.31 -15.49 1.96
N TYR A 7 -1.80 -16.45 2.74
CA TYR A 7 -3.15 -17.00 2.56
C TYR A 7 -4.23 -15.93 2.72
N ASP A 8 -4.12 -15.07 3.73
CA ASP A 8 -5.09 -13.99 3.95
C ASP A 8 -4.98 -12.93 2.86
N ILE A 9 -3.77 -12.64 2.37
CA ILE A 9 -3.54 -11.71 1.26
C ILE A 9 -4.23 -12.23 -0.01
N VAL A 10 -3.96 -13.47 -0.40
CA VAL A 10 -4.58 -14.11 -1.57
C VAL A 10 -6.10 -14.18 -1.41
N SER A 11 -6.59 -14.49 -0.21
CA SER A 11 -8.03 -14.51 0.11
C SER A 11 -8.72 -13.18 -0.16
N THR A 12 -8.06 -12.03 0.05
CA THR A 12 -8.65 -10.72 -0.31
C THR A 12 -8.83 -10.52 -1.82
N ILE A 13 -8.10 -11.26 -2.65
CA ILE A 13 -8.16 -11.20 -4.11
C ILE A 13 -9.13 -12.25 -4.62
N GLY A 14 -9.00 -13.51 -4.21
CA GLY A 14 -9.84 -14.62 -4.62
C GLY A 14 -9.24 -15.98 -4.30
N HIS A 15 -10.11 -16.98 -4.16
CA HIS A 15 -9.70 -18.37 -3.90
C HIS A 15 -9.60 -19.21 -5.18
N GLU A 16 -10.11 -18.68 -6.29
CA GLU A 16 -10.12 -19.37 -7.58
C GLU A 16 -8.70 -19.49 -8.13
N GLU A 17 -8.36 -20.65 -8.71
CA GLU A 17 -7.01 -20.98 -9.18
C GLU A 17 -6.41 -19.92 -10.11
N LYS A 18 -7.24 -19.33 -10.99
CA LYS A 18 -6.85 -18.24 -11.89
C LYS A 18 -6.28 -17.02 -11.15
N TYR A 19 -6.85 -16.63 -10.01
CA TYR A 19 -6.37 -15.49 -9.23
C TYR A 19 -5.10 -15.86 -8.44
N VAL A 20 -5.07 -17.07 -7.87
CA VAL A 20 -3.91 -17.58 -7.14
C VAL A 20 -2.70 -17.69 -8.07
N SER A 21 -2.89 -18.26 -9.26
CA SER A 21 -1.84 -18.44 -10.26
C SER A 21 -1.31 -17.09 -10.77
N ALA A 22 -2.19 -16.13 -11.08
CA ALA A 22 -1.78 -14.79 -11.50
C ALA A 22 -0.99 -14.05 -10.40
N PHE A 23 -1.37 -14.21 -9.14
CA PHE A 23 -0.74 -13.52 -8.01
C PHE A 23 0.55 -14.19 -7.50
N ALA A 24 0.80 -15.46 -7.85
CA ALA A 24 1.92 -16.24 -7.33
C ALA A 24 3.29 -15.58 -7.59
N GLN A 25 3.47 -14.96 -8.75
CA GLN A 25 4.74 -14.28 -9.11
C GLN A 25 5.02 -13.08 -8.19
N THR A 26 3.98 -12.35 -7.74
CA THR A 26 4.15 -11.22 -6.81
C THR A 26 4.58 -11.69 -5.42
N LEU A 27 4.12 -12.86 -4.99
CA LEU A 27 4.57 -13.47 -3.73
C LEU A 27 6.04 -13.88 -3.80
N GLU A 28 6.47 -14.47 -4.92
CA GLU A 28 7.87 -14.82 -5.15
C GLU A 28 8.78 -13.58 -5.17
N GLU A 29 8.32 -12.47 -5.75
CA GLU A 29 9.02 -11.19 -5.69
C GLU A 29 9.16 -10.68 -4.24
N CYS A 30 8.12 -10.80 -3.42
CA CYS A 30 8.16 -10.40 -2.02
C CYS A 30 9.23 -11.18 -1.23
N ILE A 31 9.28 -12.50 -1.43
CA ILE A 31 10.29 -13.40 -0.85
C ILE A 31 11.69 -13.03 -1.34
N SER A 32 11.84 -12.78 -2.64
CA SER A 32 13.12 -12.38 -3.26
C SER A 32 13.67 -11.06 -2.70
N ASN A 33 12.79 -10.15 -2.31
CA ASN A 33 13.16 -8.89 -1.64
C ASN A 33 13.42 -9.05 -0.12
N GLY A 34 13.29 -10.26 0.43
CA GLY A 34 13.56 -10.54 1.84
C GLY A 34 12.52 -9.98 2.81
N VAL A 35 11.28 -9.79 2.37
CA VAL A 35 10.21 -9.22 3.18
C VAL A 35 9.31 -10.34 3.72
N TYR A 36 9.45 -10.66 5.00
CA TYR A 36 8.69 -11.73 5.67
C TYR A 36 7.89 -11.24 6.87
N THR A 37 8.25 -10.10 7.43
CA THR A 37 7.62 -9.53 8.63
C THR A 37 7.10 -8.13 8.34
N ARG A 38 6.10 -7.71 9.11
CA ARG A 38 5.59 -6.32 9.05
C ARG A 38 6.70 -5.30 9.18
N GLN A 39 7.68 -5.53 10.05
CA GLN A 39 8.78 -4.60 10.30
C GLN A 39 9.67 -4.44 9.05
N GLN A 40 10.02 -5.54 8.39
CA GLN A 40 10.75 -5.52 7.13
C GLN A 40 9.93 -4.84 6.03
N ALA A 41 8.63 -5.12 5.97
CA ALA A 41 7.72 -4.50 4.99
C ALA A 41 7.65 -2.98 5.16
N LEU A 42 7.52 -2.48 6.40
CA LEU A 42 7.55 -1.05 6.68
C LEU A 42 8.89 -0.42 6.26
N THR A 43 10.01 -1.09 6.58
CA THR A 43 11.34 -0.63 6.18
C THR A 43 11.50 -0.57 4.65
N TYR A 44 11.01 -1.60 3.96
CA TYR A 44 11.00 -1.66 2.50
C TYR A 44 10.20 -0.50 1.90
N VAL A 45 8.98 -0.25 2.39
CA VAL A 45 8.14 0.87 1.96
C VAL A 45 8.83 2.20 2.22
N THR A 46 9.37 2.45 3.42
CA THR A 46 10.08 3.70 3.72
C THR A 46 11.26 3.94 2.77
N SER A 47 11.97 2.88 2.37
CA SER A 47 13.09 3.01 1.43
C SER A 47 12.67 3.49 0.03
N LYS A 48 11.38 3.32 -0.33
CA LYS A 48 10.81 3.67 -1.64
C LYS A 48 9.98 4.96 -1.59
N VAL A 49 9.49 5.35 -0.43
CA VAL A 49 8.73 6.60 -0.24
C VAL A 49 9.70 7.78 -0.18
N LYS A 50 9.39 8.86 -0.92
CA LYS A 50 10.14 10.12 -0.79
C LYS A 50 9.72 10.83 0.49
N ALA A 51 10.67 11.01 1.40
CA ALA A 51 10.46 11.79 2.61
C ALA A 51 9.94 13.19 2.29
N ARG A 52 8.78 13.54 2.87
CA ARG A 52 8.31 14.92 2.90
C ARG A 52 9.29 15.69 3.79
N LYS A 53 10.09 16.56 3.19
CA LYS A 53 10.91 17.50 3.94
C LYS A 53 9.97 18.44 4.69
N PHE A 54 9.84 18.25 5.99
CA PHE A 54 9.12 19.20 6.83
C PHE A 54 10.00 20.45 6.98
N THR A 55 9.76 21.46 6.14
CA THR A 55 10.28 22.81 6.37
C THR A 55 9.21 23.58 7.13
N PRO A 56 9.41 23.89 8.43
CA PRO A 56 8.45 24.69 9.17
C PRO A 56 8.26 26.04 8.47
N PHE A 57 6.99 26.40 8.22
CA PHE A 57 6.64 27.71 7.69
C PHE A 57 7.04 28.76 8.74
N GLY A 58 7.98 29.65 8.39
CA GLY A 58 8.55 30.66 9.30
C GLY A 58 9.97 30.40 9.81
N SER A 59 10.66 29.36 9.32
CA SER A 59 12.08 29.13 9.64
C SER A 59 12.96 30.25 9.08
N LEU A 60 13.60 31.04 9.94
CA LEU A 60 14.62 32.02 9.51
C LEU A 60 15.84 31.26 8.94
N PRO A 61 16.50 31.80 7.91
CA PRO A 61 17.73 31.21 7.39
C PRO A 61 18.81 31.27 8.50
N GLY A 62 19.20 30.10 9.00
CA GLY A 62 20.25 29.96 10.04
C GLY A 62 19.80 29.33 11.36
N THR A 63 18.50 29.10 11.58
CA THR A 63 18.01 28.39 12.78
C THR A 63 17.71 26.93 12.42
N SER A 64 18.70 26.05 12.52
CA SER A 64 18.50 24.61 12.38
C SER A 64 17.79 24.09 13.65
N VAL A 65 16.47 24.21 13.71
CA VAL A 65 15.70 23.41 14.66
C VAL A 65 15.83 21.98 14.20
N THR A 66 16.67 21.20 14.87
CA THR A 66 16.78 19.75 14.71
C THR A 66 15.50 19.13 15.28
N ILE A 67 14.39 19.23 14.53
CA ILE A 67 13.24 18.37 14.78
C ILE A 67 13.77 16.96 14.56
N GLN A 68 13.86 16.18 15.63
CA GLN A 68 14.20 14.75 15.51
C GLN A 68 13.24 14.17 14.49
N ALA A 69 13.78 13.73 13.35
CA ALA A 69 12.99 13.06 12.34
C ALA A 69 12.29 11.89 13.04
N PRO A 70 10.95 11.75 12.89
CA PRO A 70 10.26 10.61 13.46
C PRO A 70 10.92 9.32 12.96
N PRO A 71 10.85 8.21 13.73
CA PRO A 71 11.46 6.95 13.32
C PRO A 71 10.99 6.58 11.91
N LYS A 72 11.88 6.02 11.08
CA LYS A 72 11.62 5.69 9.67
C LYS A 72 10.33 4.87 9.46
N GLU A 73 9.94 4.07 10.44
CA GLU A 73 8.69 3.29 10.43
C GLU A 73 7.44 4.17 10.50
N HIS A 74 7.48 5.28 11.24
CA HIS A 74 6.36 6.21 11.37
C HIS A 74 6.09 6.90 10.03
N GLU A 75 7.12 7.10 9.21
CA GLU A 75 6.98 7.65 7.86
C GLU A 75 6.19 6.70 6.93
N ALA A 76 6.47 5.38 6.97
CA ALA A 76 5.68 4.42 6.22
C ALA A 76 4.23 4.34 6.71
N ILE A 77 4.01 4.36 8.03
CA ILE A 77 2.65 4.35 8.59
C ILE A 77 1.89 5.63 8.21
N ASP A 78 2.54 6.80 8.28
CA ASP A 78 1.96 8.07 7.84
C ASP A 78 1.62 8.06 6.35
N PHE A 79 2.52 7.53 5.51
CA PHE A 79 2.26 7.33 4.09
C PHE A 79 1.04 6.43 3.84
N LEU A 80 0.98 5.27 4.50
CA LEU A 80 -0.14 4.33 4.37
C LEU A 80 -1.46 4.92 4.87
N SER A 81 -1.42 5.80 5.89
CA SER A 81 -2.61 6.46 6.42
C SER A 81 -3.07 7.61 5.51
N ASN A 82 -2.15 8.51 5.17
CA ASN A 82 -2.48 9.87 4.72
C ASN A 82 -2.13 10.14 3.25
N SER A 83 -1.46 9.21 2.56
CA SER A 83 -1.10 9.37 1.14
C SER A 83 -1.64 8.24 0.25
N MET A 84 -1.61 6.99 0.72
CA MET A 84 -2.14 5.85 -0.02
C MET A 84 -3.64 5.65 0.24
N ILE A 85 -4.48 5.66 -0.80
CA ILE A 85 -5.93 5.39 -0.73
C ILE A 85 -6.58 6.19 0.42
N THR A 86 -6.49 7.52 0.34
CA THR A 86 -6.81 8.44 1.44
C THR A 86 -8.29 8.51 1.79
N HIS A 87 -9.17 8.14 0.85
CA HIS A 87 -10.62 8.14 1.05
C HIS A 87 -11.11 7.00 1.94
N ILE A 88 -10.28 5.98 2.19
CA ILE A 88 -10.62 4.89 3.11
C ILE A 88 -10.07 5.23 4.49
N ALA A 89 -10.97 5.41 5.47
CA ALA A 89 -10.58 5.74 6.83
C ALA A 89 -9.84 4.59 7.53
N CYS A 90 -8.87 4.95 8.38
CA CYS A 90 -8.11 4.02 9.22
C CYS A 90 -8.14 4.48 10.69
N PRO A 91 -9.27 4.32 11.39
CA PRO A 91 -9.35 4.68 12.81
C PRO A 91 -8.35 3.85 13.62
N ASP A 92 -7.64 4.50 14.54
CA ASP A 92 -6.68 3.86 15.47
C ASP A 92 -5.60 3.01 14.79
N GLY A 93 -5.20 3.36 13.56
CA GLY A 93 -4.21 2.60 12.81
C GLY A 93 -4.73 1.23 12.32
N ASN A 94 -6.04 1.04 12.28
CA ASN A 94 -6.65 -0.14 11.68
C ASN A 94 -6.69 -0.01 10.14
N PHE A 95 -5.76 -0.71 9.48
CA PHE A 95 -5.64 -0.72 8.02
C PHE A 95 -6.43 -1.83 7.33
N LYS A 96 -7.24 -2.61 8.06
CA LYS A 96 -7.93 -3.79 7.50
C LYS A 96 -8.81 -3.44 6.31
N MET A 97 -9.59 -2.36 6.41
CA MET A 97 -10.46 -1.91 5.30
C MET A 97 -9.65 -1.46 4.08
N LYS A 98 -8.50 -0.81 4.27
CA LYS A 98 -7.59 -0.48 3.17
C LYS A 98 -6.99 -1.72 2.52
N ALA A 99 -6.60 -2.72 3.31
CA ALA A 99 -6.08 -3.97 2.78
C ALA A 99 -7.12 -4.70 1.91
N VAL A 100 -8.37 -4.80 2.39
CA VAL A 100 -9.47 -5.40 1.62
C VAL A 100 -9.77 -4.61 0.35
N TYR A 101 -9.79 -3.28 0.44
CA TYR A 101 -10.02 -2.42 -0.72
C TYR A 101 -8.91 -2.60 -1.78
N LEU A 102 -7.65 -2.69 -1.35
CA LEU A 102 -6.53 -2.96 -2.24
C LEU A 102 -6.66 -4.35 -2.90
N GLY A 103 -7.04 -5.38 -2.13
CA GLY A 103 -7.30 -6.72 -2.67
C GLY A 103 -8.38 -6.71 -3.76
N LEU A 104 -9.47 -5.95 -3.56
CA LEU A 104 -10.51 -5.77 -4.56
C LEU A 104 -10.00 -5.06 -5.83
N MET A 105 -9.17 -4.02 -5.68
CA MET A 105 -8.54 -3.34 -6.82
C MET A 105 -7.66 -4.31 -7.62
N THR A 106 -6.84 -5.11 -6.94
CA THR A 106 -5.99 -6.13 -7.58
C THR A 106 -6.83 -7.21 -8.25
N ARG A 107 -7.93 -7.66 -7.63
CA ARG A 107 -8.86 -8.63 -8.24
C ARG A 107 -9.42 -8.10 -9.56
N ARG A 108 -9.91 -6.85 -9.60
CA ARG A 108 -10.44 -6.24 -10.83
C ARG A 108 -9.38 -6.15 -11.92
N LEU A 109 -8.14 -5.81 -11.56
CA LEU A 109 -7.03 -5.78 -12.50
C LEU A 109 -6.78 -7.16 -13.14
N ILE A 110 -6.75 -8.22 -12.32
CA ILE A 110 -6.59 -9.60 -12.82
C ILE A 110 -7.79 -10.01 -13.69
N GLN A 111 -9.01 -9.65 -13.30
CA GLN A 111 -10.21 -9.93 -14.11
C GLN A 111 -10.13 -9.29 -15.49
N THR A 112 -9.65 -8.05 -15.57
CA THR A 112 -9.43 -7.37 -16.86
C THR A 112 -8.33 -8.04 -17.67
N GLU A 113 -7.21 -8.45 -17.04
CA GLU A 113 -6.14 -9.18 -17.72
C GLU A 113 -6.61 -10.51 -18.32
N LEU A 114 -7.47 -11.24 -17.58
CA LEU A 114 -8.07 -12.49 -18.02
C LEU A 114 -9.21 -12.31 -19.04
N GLY A 115 -9.61 -11.07 -19.35
CA GLY A 115 -10.71 -10.76 -20.25
C GLY A 115 -12.11 -11.03 -19.67
N GLU A 116 -12.22 -11.17 -18.34
CA GLU A 116 -13.50 -11.36 -17.64
C GLU A 116 -14.25 -10.05 -17.43
N ASN A 117 -13.52 -8.93 -17.45
CA ASN A 117 -14.07 -7.60 -17.29
C ASN A 117 -13.52 -6.67 -18.38
N GLU A 118 -14.38 -5.84 -18.95
CA GLU A 118 -13.96 -4.82 -19.91
C GLU A 118 -13.15 -3.73 -19.22
N LEU A 119 -12.37 -2.99 -20.00
CA LEU A 119 -11.70 -1.78 -19.51
C LEU A 119 -12.77 -0.72 -19.25
N ASP A 120 -12.69 -0.05 -18.10
CA ASP A 120 -13.60 1.04 -17.77
C ASP A 120 -13.52 2.16 -18.83
N ASP A 121 -14.66 2.51 -19.40
CA ASP A 121 -14.78 3.60 -20.38
C ASP A 121 -14.65 4.96 -19.69
N ARG A 122 -13.65 5.76 -20.12
CA ARG A 122 -13.41 7.09 -19.56
C ARG A 122 -14.43 8.12 -20.01
N ASP A 123 -15.10 7.88 -21.14
CA ASP A 123 -16.07 8.80 -21.73
C ASP A 123 -17.50 8.53 -21.24
N PHE A 124 -17.70 7.52 -20.38
CA PHE A 124 -18.98 7.23 -19.76
C PHE A 124 -19.32 8.27 -18.69
N TYR A 125 -20.39 9.04 -18.92
CA TYR A 125 -20.84 10.14 -18.04
C TYR A 125 -21.21 9.75 -16.60
N GLY A 126 -21.37 8.45 -16.29
CA GLY A 126 -21.65 7.99 -14.93
C GLY A 126 -20.41 7.79 -14.05
N ASN A 127 -19.20 7.93 -14.62
CA ASN A 127 -17.92 7.82 -13.94
C ASN A 127 -17.43 9.15 -13.33
#